data_AF-A0A0Q3V6X6-F1
#
_entry.id   AF-A0A0Q3V6X6-F1
#
_cell.length_a   1.000
_cell.length_b   1.000
_cell.length_c   1.000
_cell.angle_alpha   90.00
_cell.angle_beta   90.00
_cell.angle_gamma   90.00
#
_symmetry.space_group_name_H-M   'P 1'
#
loop_
_entity.id
_entity.type
_entity.pdbx_description
1 polymer ?
#
loop_
_entity_poly.entity_id
_entity_poly.type
_entity_poly.pdbx_seq_one_letter_code
_entity_poly.pdbx_strand_id
1 'polypeptide(L)'
;MPAMVEELRAAAEAEPHFLVVTYPAQGHINPVRHLARRLLRATGARVTVSTAVSAFRKMFPGEDDDAAAEGHRDAAGVWHVPYSDGYDAGFDRAVHDHTHYLSQVKLVGSRTLSAVIARLRDAGRPVTLVVYTLLLSWVANVARGHGVPAALYWIQPATVLAAYLHFFRGTDGVDKAIAAAGGDPSAAVSLPGLPPLRIRDLPSFITATSENDPYAFVADMF
;
A
#
# COMPACT_ATOMS: atom_id res chain seq x y z
N MET A 1 26.93 -3.82 -27.34
CA MET A 1 27.72 -3.04 -26.37
C MET A 1 27.31 -1.55 -26.34
N PRO A 2 27.03 -0.85 -27.47
CA PRO A 2 26.59 0.55 -27.44
C PRO A 2 25.17 0.74 -26.87
N ALA A 3 24.22 -0.13 -27.26
CA ALA A 3 22.82 -0.03 -26.85
C ALA A 3 22.60 -0.12 -25.33
N MET A 4 23.35 -0.98 -24.63
CA MET A 4 23.27 -1.14 -23.18
C MET A 4 23.77 0.10 -22.42
N VAL A 5 24.75 0.82 -22.99
CA VAL A 5 25.30 2.05 -22.41
C VAL A 5 24.37 3.24 -22.68
N GLU A 6 23.66 3.24 -23.82
CA GLU A 6 22.59 4.19 -24.12
C GLU A 6 21.34 3.99 -23.26
N GLU A 7 20.90 2.76 -23.02
CA GLU A 7 19.79 2.44 -22.10
C GLU A 7 20.10 2.87 -20.66
N LEU A 8 21.34 2.64 -20.19
CA LEU A 8 21.78 3.09 -18.87
C LEU A 8 21.90 4.62 -18.76
N ARG A 9 22.24 5.31 -19.84
CA ARG A 9 22.26 6.79 -19.89
C ARG A 9 20.87 7.40 -19.99
N ALA A 10 19.99 6.84 -20.81
CA ALA A 10 18.59 7.27 -20.91
C ALA A 10 17.83 7.06 -19.58
N ALA A 11 18.13 5.98 -18.85
CA ALA A 11 17.62 5.78 -17.50
C ALA A 11 18.15 6.79 -16.47
N ALA A 12 19.34 7.37 -16.68
CA ALA A 12 19.93 8.40 -15.84
C ALA A 12 19.46 9.83 -16.18
N GLU A 13 18.90 10.04 -17.38
CA GLU A 13 18.34 11.33 -17.84
C GLU A 13 16.83 11.46 -17.65
N ALA A 14 16.12 10.37 -17.35
CA ALA A 14 14.68 10.42 -17.09
C ALA A 14 14.37 11.15 -15.78
N GLU A 15 13.49 12.16 -15.84
CA GLU A 15 13.01 12.90 -14.67
C GLU A 15 12.47 11.91 -13.62
N PRO A 16 12.95 11.95 -12.36
CA PRO A 16 12.47 11.05 -11.33
C PRO A 16 10.95 11.15 -11.18
N HIS A 17 10.29 10.00 -11.06
CA HIS A 17 8.84 9.92 -10.93
C HIS A 17 8.44 8.88 -9.88
N PHE A 18 7.91 9.37 -8.77
CA PHE A 18 7.40 8.55 -7.68
C PHE A 18 5.92 8.23 -7.90
N LEU A 19 5.56 6.94 -7.94
CA LEU A 19 4.17 6.48 -7.87
C LEU A 19 3.86 5.98 -6.45
N VAL A 20 3.07 6.72 -5.69
CA VAL A 20 2.71 6.38 -4.30
C VAL A 20 1.32 5.74 -4.25
N VAL A 21 1.26 4.42 -4.07
CA VAL A 21 0.05 3.60 -4.09
C VAL A 21 -0.49 3.38 -2.67
N THR A 22 -1.79 3.55 -2.48
CA THR A 22 -2.38 3.49 -1.14
C THR A 22 -3.74 2.78 -1.10
N TYR A 23 -4.03 2.14 0.03
CA TYR A 23 -5.32 1.52 0.30
C TYR A 23 -6.37 2.61 0.51
N PRO A 24 -7.64 2.45 0.07
CA PRO A 24 -8.65 3.52 0.07
C PRO A 24 -9.26 3.82 1.46
N ALA A 25 -8.43 3.86 2.50
CA ALA A 25 -8.82 4.25 3.86
C ALA A 25 -8.12 5.55 4.29
N GLN A 26 -8.81 6.39 5.06
CA GLN A 26 -8.29 7.70 5.48
C GLN A 26 -6.98 7.60 6.28
N GLY A 27 -6.84 6.55 7.10
CA GLY A 27 -5.61 6.26 7.83
C GLY A 27 -4.39 6.01 6.92
N HIS A 28 -4.60 5.62 5.66
CA HIS A 28 -3.56 5.43 4.66
C HIS A 28 -3.39 6.63 3.73
N ILE A 29 -4.50 7.24 3.30
CA ILE A 29 -4.51 8.36 2.36
C ILE A 29 -3.79 9.59 2.96
N ASN A 30 -4.05 9.93 4.22
CA ASN A 30 -3.49 11.13 4.83
C ASN A 30 -1.95 11.10 4.93
N PRO A 31 -1.31 10.03 5.46
CA PRO A 31 0.15 9.89 5.43
C PRO A 31 0.71 9.92 4.01
N VAL A 32 0.06 9.26 3.04
CA VAL A 32 0.52 9.24 1.65
C VAL A 32 0.48 10.63 1.00
N ARG A 33 -0.58 11.41 1.21
CA ARG A 33 -0.63 12.80 0.73
C ARG A 33 0.44 13.67 1.39
N HIS A 34 0.73 13.44 2.67
CA HIS A 34 1.82 14.15 3.34
C HIS A 34 3.19 13.78 2.74
N LEU A 35 3.47 12.49 2.56
CA LEU A 35 4.69 11.99 1.93
C LEU A 35 4.85 12.53 0.50
N ALA A 36 3.80 12.46 -0.32
CA ALA A 36 3.84 12.92 -1.71
C ALA A 36 4.23 14.40 -1.83
N ARG A 37 3.64 15.27 -1.01
CA ARG A 37 4.01 16.69 -0.98
C ARG A 37 5.46 16.91 -0.50
N ARG A 38 5.94 16.08 0.45
CA ARG A 38 7.33 16.16 0.91
C ARG A 38 8.30 15.70 -0.17
N LEU A 39 8.03 14.61 -0.87
CA LEU A 39 8.84 14.12 -1.98
C LEU A 39 8.93 15.18 -3.07
N LEU A 40 7.80 15.74 -3.48
CA LEU A 40 7.75 16.81 -4.48
C LEU A 40 8.61 18.01 -4.07
N ARG A 41 8.44 18.53 -2.85
CA ARG A 41 9.22 19.69 -2.38
C ARG A 41 10.71 19.41 -2.20
N ALA A 42 11.07 18.20 -1.75
CA ALA A 42 12.46 17.87 -1.44
C ALA A 42 13.28 17.51 -2.68
N THR A 43 12.63 17.02 -3.73
CA THR A 43 13.33 16.47 -4.92
C THR A 43 13.02 17.22 -6.20
N GLY A 44 11.94 17.98 -6.28
CA GLY A 44 11.42 18.56 -7.52
C GLY A 44 10.84 17.53 -8.50
N ALA A 45 10.89 16.23 -8.15
CA ALA A 45 10.44 15.13 -8.98
C ALA A 45 8.93 15.15 -9.22
N ARG A 46 8.49 14.48 -10.29
CA ARG A 46 7.08 14.16 -10.47
C ARG A 46 6.63 13.21 -9.36
N VAL A 47 5.48 13.49 -8.76
CA VAL A 47 4.85 12.61 -7.78
C VAL A 47 3.40 12.37 -8.19
N THR A 48 3.04 11.09 -8.32
CA THR A 48 1.69 10.63 -8.59
C THR A 48 1.21 9.76 -7.42
N VAL A 49 0.08 10.10 -6.84
CA VAL A 49 -0.62 9.27 -5.85
C VAL A 49 -1.65 8.41 -6.59
N SER A 50 -1.73 7.13 -6.22
CA SER A 50 -2.71 6.20 -6.79
C SER A 50 -3.48 5.50 -5.68
N THR A 51 -4.80 5.55 -5.77
CA THR A 51 -5.74 4.92 -4.84
C THR A 51 -6.92 4.35 -5.63
N ALA A 52 -7.82 3.61 -4.98
CA ALA A 52 -9.01 3.08 -5.63
C ALA A 52 -9.86 4.21 -6.24
N VAL A 53 -10.50 3.96 -7.38
CA VAL A 53 -11.41 4.90 -8.06
C VAL A 53 -12.44 5.50 -7.09
N SER A 54 -13.03 4.68 -6.22
CA SER A 54 -14.02 5.14 -5.25
C SER A 54 -13.48 6.16 -4.25
N ALA A 55 -12.22 6.02 -3.82
CA ALA A 55 -11.55 6.99 -2.95
C ALA A 55 -11.15 8.26 -3.71
N PHE A 56 -10.69 8.11 -4.96
CA PHE A 56 -10.39 9.26 -5.82
C PHE A 56 -11.60 10.15 -6.04
N ARG A 57 -12.75 9.57 -6.41
CA ARG A 57 -14.03 10.30 -6.59
C ARG A 57 -14.48 11.06 -5.34
N LYS A 58 -14.21 10.49 -4.15
CA LYS A 58 -14.49 11.16 -2.86
C LYS A 58 -13.53 12.31 -2.57
N MET A 59 -12.28 12.23 -3.01
CA MET A 59 -11.28 13.30 -2.82
C MET A 59 -11.48 14.46 -3.79
N PHE A 60 -11.94 14.18 -5.01
CA PHE A 60 -12.10 15.14 -6.10
C PHE A 60 -13.51 15.04 -6.70
N PRO A 61 -14.54 15.52 -5.97
CA PRO A 61 -15.90 15.47 -6.45
C PRO A 61 -16.07 16.38 -7.69
N GLY A 62 -16.74 15.89 -8.73
CA GLY A 62 -17.02 16.65 -9.95
C GLY A 62 -15.98 16.51 -11.07
N GLU A 63 -14.96 15.67 -10.88
CA GLU A 63 -14.11 15.21 -11.99
C GLU A 63 -14.86 14.15 -12.81
N ASP A 64 -14.94 14.34 -14.13
CA ASP A 64 -15.56 13.38 -15.05
C ASP A 64 -14.70 12.11 -15.17
N ASP A 65 -15.29 10.99 -15.62
CA ASP A 65 -14.57 9.70 -15.76
C ASP A 65 -13.34 9.80 -16.69
N ASP A 66 -13.33 10.74 -17.64
CA ASP A 66 -12.18 11.03 -18.51
C ASP A 66 -11.00 11.67 -17.75
N ALA A 67 -11.26 12.44 -16.70
CA ALA A 67 -10.22 13.02 -15.84
C ALA A 67 -9.55 11.95 -14.95
N ALA A 68 -10.25 10.86 -14.63
CA ALA A 68 -9.63 9.69 -14.00
C ALA A 68 -8.62 9.00 -14.92
N ALA A 69 -8.80 9.10 -16.25
CA ALA A 69 -7.79 8.71 -17.20
C ALA A 69 -6.62 9.71 -17.12
N GLU A 70 -6.74 10.99 -17.48
CA GLU A 70 -5.55 11.86 -17.56
C GLU A 70 -4.84 12.14 -16.22
N GLY A 71 -5.59 12.06 -15.11
CA GLY A 71 -5.15 12.28 -13.74
C GLY A 71 -5.40 13.71 -13.26
N HIS A 72 -5.83 13.86 -12.01
CA HIS A 72 -6.04 15.16 -11.38
C HIS A 72 -4.73 15.70 -10.80
N ARG A 73 -4.43 16.99 -11.02
CA ARG A 73 -3.29 17.65 -10.36
C ARG A 73 -3.79 18.57 -9.26
N ASP A 74 -3.40 18.28 -8.02
CA ASP A 74 -3.82 19.09 -6.87
C ASP A 74 -3.04 20.42 -6.78
N ALA A 75 -3.53 21.32 -5.92
CA ALA A 75 -2.93 22.65 -5.72
C ALA A 75 -1.47 22.61 -5.22
N ALA A 76 -1.00 21.49 -4.66
CA ALA A 76 0.40 21.32 -4.27
C ALA A 76 1.27 20.85 -5.45
N GLY A 77 0.67 20.54 -6.60
CA GLY A 77 1.35 20.06 -7.80
C GLY A 77 1.46 18.54 -7.89
N VAL A 78 0.85 17.80 -6.95
CA VAL A 78 0.86 16.33 -6.91
C VAL A 78 -0.23 15.79 -7.85
N TRP A 79 0.14 14.80 -8.66
CA TRP A 79 -0.80 14.10 -9.55
C TRP A 79 -1.55 13.01 -8.81
N HIS A 80 -2.78 12.74 -9.23
CA HIS A 80 -3.64 11.70 -8.68
C HIS A 80 -4.20 10.90 -9.85
N VAL A 81 -3.83 9.63 -9.93
CA VAL A 81 -4.29 8.72 -10.99
C VAL A 81 -4.84 7.46 -10.33
N PRO A 82 -6.16 7.22 -10.37
CA PRO A 82 -6.74 6.08 -9.70
C PRO A 82 -6.45 4.75 -10.42
N TYR A 83 -6.53 3.66 -9.67
CA TYR A 83 -6.65 2.30 -10.19
C TYR A 83 -7.99 1.70 -9.72
N SER A 84 -8.52 0.70 -10.43
CA SER A 84 -9.72 0.00 -9.99
C SER A 84 -9.36 -1.15 -9.05
N ASP A 85 -10.05 -1.25 -7.92
CA ASP A 85 -9.97 -2.36 -6.98
C ASP A 85 -11.12 -3.39 -7.17
N GLY A 86 -11.91 -3.23 -8.23
CA GLY A 86 -13.13 -4.02 -8.47
C GLY A 86 -14.39 -3.44 -7.80
N TYR A 87 -14.25 -2.39 -7.00
CA TYR A 87 -15.33 -1.74 -6.25
C TYR A 87 -15.30 -0.22 -6.48
N ASP A 88 -15.39 0.18 -7.75
CA ASP A 88 -15.27 1.59 -8.15
C ASP A 88 -16.44 2.47 -7.63
N ALA A 89 -17.57 1.85 -7.29
CA ALA A 89 -18.70 2.49 -6.60
C ALA A 89 -18.48 2.64 -5.08
N GLY A 90 -17.47 1.96 -4.53
CA GLY A 90 -17.13 1.94 -3.11
C GLY A 90 -17.47 0.61 -2.43
N PHE A 91 -16.74 0.34 -1.35
CA PHE A 91 -17.00 -0.78 -0.45
C PHE A 91 -18.06 -0.40 0.59
N ASP A 92 -19.08 -1.25 0.77
CA ASP A 92 -20.08 -1.14 1.82
C ASP A 92 -20.03 -2.38 2.73
N ARG A 93 -19.65 -2.15 3.99
CA ARG A 93 -19.51 -3.18 5.03
C ARG A 93 -20.81 -3.93 5.35
N ALA A 94 -21.98 -3.37 5.02
CA ALA A 94 -23.28 -3.99 5.31
C ALA A 94 -23.64 -5.08 4.30
N VAL A 95 -23.05 -5.04 3.10
CA VAL A 95 -23.42 -5.91 1.98
C VAL A 95 -22.23 -6.63 1.36
N HIS A 96 -21.00 -6.13 1.52
CA HIS A 96 -19.81 -6.70 0.92
C HIS A 96 -18.99 -7.50 1.93
N ASP A 97 -18.54 -8.67 1.49
CA ASP A 97 -17.60 -9.50 2.22
C ASP A 97 -16.17 -8.93 2.13
N HIS A 98 -15.47 -8.87 3.27
CA HIS A 98 -14.13 -8.27 3.35
C HIS A 98 -13.08 -9.14 2.66
N THR A 99 -13.16 -10.45 2.84
CA THR A 99 -12.22 -11.40 2.25
C THR A 99 -12.30 -11.37 0.73
N HIS A 100 -13.53 -11.39 0.19
CA HIS A 100 -13.76 -11.24 -1.24
C HIS A 100 -13.29 -9.86 -1.74
N TYR A 101 -13.61 -8.78 -1.03
CA TYR A 101 -13.14 -7.43 -1.40
C TYR A 101 -11.61 -7.39 -1.55
N LEU A 102 -10.86 -7.90 -0.58
CA LEU A 102 -9.40 -7.92 -0.64
C LEU A 102 -8.85 -8.80 -1.76
N SER A 103 -9.53 -9.92 -2.06
CA SER A 103 -9.19 -10.73 -3.22
C SER A 103 -9.32 -9.93 -4.54
N GLN A 104 -10.34 -9.07 -4.64
CA GLN A 104 -10.54 -8.19 -5.80
C GLN A 104 -9.54 -7.02 -5.81
N VAL A 105 -9.25 -6.41 -4.67
CA VAL A 105 -8.19 -5.39 -4.53
C VAL A 105 -6.87 -5.94 -5.08
N LYS A 106 -6.52 -7.19 -4.77
CA LYS A 106 -5.34 -7.85 -5.32
C LYS A 106 -5.49 -8.18 -6.81
N LEU A 107 -6.56 -8.86 -7.22
CA LEU A 107 -6.75 -9.36 -8.59
C LEU A 107 -6.95 -8.22 -9.60
N VAL A 108 -7.97 -7.41 -9.38
CA VAL A 108 -8.33 -6.28 -10.24
C VAL A 108 -7.32 -5.16 -10.08
N GLY A 109 -6.92 -4.84 -8.85
CA GLY A 109 -5.94 -3.79 -8.58
C GLY A 109 -4.58 -4.06 -9.20
N SER A 110 -4.08 -5.31 -9.18
CA SER A 110 -2.81 -5.64 -9.86
C SER A 110 -2.88 -5.36 -11.36
N ARG A 111 -3.99 -5.75 -12.01
CA ARG A 111 -4.19 -5.55 -13.46
C ARG A 111 -4.31 -4.07 -13.81
N THR A 112 -5.13 -3.33 -13.07
CA THR A 112 -5.41 -1.92 -13.41
C THR A 112 -4.27 -0.99 -13.01
N LEU A 113 -3.56 -1.26 -11.90
CA LEU A 113 -2.33 -0.55 -11.56
C LEU A 113 -1.22 -0.80 -12.57
N SER A 114 -1.09 -2.04 -13.07
CA SER A 114 -0.15 -2.36 -14.16
C SER A 114 -0.43 -1.51 -15.39
N ALA A 115 -1.71 -1.32 -15.75
CA ALA A 115 -2.11 -0.43 -16.83
C ALA A 115 -1.81 1.05 -16.54
N VAL A 116 -1.94 1.51 -15.29
CA VAL A 116 -1.52 2.86 -14.88
C VAL A 116 -0.02 3.07 -15.12
N ILE A 117 0.83 2.13 -14.69
CA ILE A 117 2.29 2.23 -14.88
C ILE A 117 2.65 2.24 -16.38
N ALA A 118 2.06 1.33 -17.16
CA ALA A 118 2.28 1.28 -18.61
C ALA A 118 1.87 2.59 -19.30
N ARG A 119 0.70 3.12 -18.97
CA ARG A 119 0.19 4.37 -19.56
C ARG A 119 1.04 5.58 -19.18
N LEU A 120 1.57 5.64 -17.96
CA LEU A 120 2.49 6.69 -17.55
C LEU A 120 3.78 6.62 -18.37
N ARG A 121 4.35 5.43 -18.56
CA ARG A 121 5.52 5.20 -19.45
C ARG A 121 5.22 5.62 -20.89
N ASP A 122 4.12 5.15 -21.46
CA ASP A 122 3.77 5.41 -22.87
C ASP A 122 3.48 6.90 -23.12
N ALA A 123 3.05 7.64 -22.09
CA ALA A 123 2.91 9.09 -22.11
C ALA A 123 4.22 9.85 -21.81
N GLY A 124 5.39 9.21 -21.90
CA GLY A 124 6.70 9.83 -21.66
C GLY A 124 6.98 10.20 -20.20
N ARG A 125 6.23 9.63 -19.24
CA ARG A 125 6.35 9.90 -17.79
C ARG A 125 6.65 8.60 -17.03
N PRO A 126 7.70 7.83 -17.41
CA PRO A 126 7.98 6.52 -16.81
C PRO A 126 8.15 6.63 -15.29
N VAL A 127 7.59 5.68 -14.55
CA VAL A 127 7.74 5.62 -13.09
C VAL A 127 9.13 5.10 -12.76
N THR A 128 9.86 5.78 -11.88
CA THR A 128 11.21 5.37 -11.47
C THR A 128 11.25 4.70 -10.10
N LEU A 129 10.25 4.96 -9.25
CA LEU A 129 10.07 4.26 -7.97
C LEU A 129 8.59 4.14 -7.63
N VAL A 130 8.15 2.92 -7.30
CA VAL A 130 6.84 2.69 -6.69
C VAL A 130 6.98 2.69 -5.16
N VAL A 131 6.17 3.47 -4.48
CA VAL A 131 6.05 3.45 -3.02
C VAL A 131 4.66 2.96 -2.68
N TYR A 132 4.51 2.02 -1.75
CA TYR A 132 3.19 1.48 -1.40
C TYR A 132 3.03 1.34 0.12
N THR A 133 1.80 1.38 0.62
CA THR A 133 1.51 1.19 2.06
C THR A 133 1.13 -0.24 2.40
N LEU A 134 0.99 -0.57 3.69
CA LEU A 134 0.52 -1.89 4.14
C LEU A 134 -0.82 -2.29 3.52
N LEU A 135 -1.12 -3.59 3.52
CA LEU A 135 -2.26 -4.25 2.83
C LEU A 135 -2.16 -4.31 1.31
N LEU A 136 -1.10 -3.74 0.72
CA LEU A 136 -0.89 -3.72 -0.73
C LEU A 136 0.41 -4.41 -1.16
N SER A 137 0.79 -5.50 -0.47
CA SER A 137 2.02 -6.26 -0.76
C SER A 137 2.12 -6.70 -2.24
N TRP A 138 0.98 -6.91 -2.90
CA TRP A 138 0.90 -7.23 -4.33
C TRP A 138 1.46 -6.13 -5.24
N VAL A 139 1.50 -4.87 -4.81
CA VAL A 139 2.04 -3.74 -5.59
C VAL A 139 3.52 -3.94 -5.92
N ALA A 140 4.29 -4.56 -5.01
CA ALA A 140 5.71 -4.86 -5.25
C ALA A 140 5.88 -5.82 -6.44
N ASN A 141 4.98 -6.79 -6.60
CA ASN A 141 5.00 -7.72 -7.75
C ASN A 141 4.64 -7.01 -9.06
N VAL A 142 3.69 -6.09 -9.03
CA VAL A 142 3.34 -5.27 -10.19
C VAL A 142 4.53 -4.40 -10.62
N ALA A 143 5.14 -3.68 -9.68
CA ALA A 143 6.32 -2.85 -9.94
C ALA A 143 7.47 -3.66 -10.55
N ARG A 144 7.76 -4.83 -9.97
CA ARG A 144 8.76 -5.78 -10.50
C ARG A 144 8.45 -6.23 -11.93
N GLY A 145 7.18 -6.45 -12.27
CA GLY A 145 6.75 -6.79 -13.64
C GLY A 145 7.04 -5.70 -14.66
N HIS A 146 7.18 -4.44 -14.22
CA HIS A 146 7.58 -3.29 -15.04
C HIS A 146 9.06 -2.94 -14.93
N GLY A 147 9.86 -3.72 -14.19
CA GLY A 147 11.27 -3.39 -13.93
C GLY A 147 11.48 -2.16 -13.03
N VAL A 148 10.45 -1.75 -12.30
CA VAL A 148 10.49 -0.57 -11.42
C VAL A 148 10.77 -1.01 -9.99
N PRO A 149 11.73 -0.41 -9.26
CA PRO A 149 11.95 -0.71 -7.85
C PRO A 149 10.71 -0.33 -7.01
N ALA A 150 10.54 -1.01 -5.89
CA ALA A 150 9.43 -0.77 -4.96
C ALA A 150 9.92 -0.57 -3.52
N ALA A 151 9.27 0.34 -2.79
CA ALA A 151 9.53 0.58 -1.37
C ALA A 151 8.22 0.56 -0.56
N LEU A 152 8.24 -0.13 0.58
CA LEU A 152 7.15 -0.10 1.55
C LEU A 152 7.24 1.19 2.38
N TYR A 153 6.19 2.00 2.35
CA TYR A 153 5.98 3.09 3.29
C TYR A 153 5.17 2.61 4.49
N TRP A 154 5.89 2.34 5.58
CA TRP A 154 5.28 1.94 6.84
C TRP A 154 4.63 3.13 7.54
N ILE A 155 3.30 3.09 7.69
CA ILE A 155 2.49 4.20 8.24
C ILE A 155 1.98 3.94 9.66
N GLN A 156 2.31 2.78 10.25
CA GLN A 156 1.95 2.43 11.63
C GLN A 156 3.15 2.70 12.57
N PRO A 157 2.98 2.61 13.91
CA PRO A 157 4.10 2.69 14.83
C PRO A 157 5.19 1.65 14.55
N ALA A 158 6.45 1.97 14.89
CA ALA A 158 7.57 1.04 14.72
C ALA A 158 7.43 -0.22 15.60
N THR A 159 6.76 -0.11 16.75
CA THR A 159 6.46 -1.24 17.63
C THR A 159 5.54 -2.27 16.96
N VAL A 160 4.58 -1.81 16.18
CA VAL A 160 3.69 -2.67 15.38
C VAL A 160 4.46 -3.37 14.27
N LEU A 161 5.41 -2.68 13.62
CA LEU A 161 6.29 -3.30 12.62
C LEU A 161 7.10 -4.44 13.22
N ALA A 162 7.74 -4.19 14.37
CA ALA A 162 8.50 -5.21 15.08
C ALA A 162 7.61 -6.40 15.45
N ALA A 163 6.40 -6.15 15.98
CA ALA A 163 5.44 -7.21 16.30
C ALA A 163 5.10 -8.08 15.09
N TYR A 164 4.79 -7.48 13.93
CA TYR A 164 4.50 -8.24 12.71
C TYR A 164 5.73 -9.00 12.21
N LEU A 165 6.91 -8.40 12.26
CA LEU A 165 8.13 -9.08 11.82
C LEU A 165 8.42 -10.33 12.67
N HIS A 166 8.33 -10.23 14.00
CA HIS A 166 8.54 -11.40 14.87
C HIS A 166 7.45 -12.45 14.68
N PHE A 167 6.18 -12.03 14.59
CA PHE A 167 5.05 -12.93 14.41
C PHE A 167 5.12 -13.68 13.07
N PHE A 168 5.14 -12.97 11.93
CA PHE A 168 5.04 -13.59 10.60
C PHE A 168 6.31 -14.33 10.19
N ARG A 169 7.48 -13.95 10.71
CA ARG A 169 8.72 -14.70 10.45
C ARG A 169 8.91 -15.88 11.41
N GLY A 170 8.06 -16.02 12.42
CA GLY A 170 8.19 -17.02 13.48
C GLY A 170 9.54 -16.94 14.21
N THR A 171 10.14 -15.75 14.27
CA THR A 171 11.41 -15.57 14.98
C THR A 171 11.12 -15.43 16.46
N ASP A 172 12.04 -15.94 17.29
CA ASP A 172 12.03 -15.71 18.74
C ASP A 172 10.79 -16.30 19.47
N GLY A 173 9.99 -17.11 18.78
CA GLY A 173 8.83 -17.83 19.35
C GLY A 173 7.63 -16.93 19.69
N VAL A 174 7.56 -15.72 19.15
CA VAL A 174 6.47 -14.76 19.45
C VAL A 174 5.10 -15.28 19.01
N ASP A 175 5.02 -15.90 17.84
CA ASP A 175 3.83 -16.58 17.32
C ASP A 175 3.32 -17.66 18.31
N LYS A 176 4.23 -18.50 18.81
CA LYS A 176 3.91 -19.55 19.78
C LYS A 176 3.53 -18.99 21.13
N ALA A 177 4.18 -17.92 21.58
CA ALA A 177 3.85 -17.25 22.83
C ALA A 177 2.45 -16.62 22.79
N ILE A 178 2.08 -16.01 21.67
CA ILE A 178 0.73 -15.48 21.46
C ILE A 178 -0.30 -16.61 21.42
N ALA A 179 -0.03 -17.70 20.70
CA ALA A 179 -0.92 -18.86 20.67
C ALA A 179 -1.09 -19.49 22.08
N ALA A 180 0.01 -19.62 22.83
CA ALA A 180 0.00 -20.19 24.18
C ALA A 180 -0.75 -19.32 25.20
N ALA A 181 -0.90 -18.02 24.96
CA ALA A 181 -1.70 -17.14 25.79
C ALA A 181 -3.21 -17.46 25.72
N GLY A 182 -3.66 -18.27 24.75
CA GLY A 182 -5.01 -18.83 24.72
C GLY A 182 -6.12 -17.77 24.68
N GLY A 183 -5.83 -16.58 24.18
CA GLY A 183 -6.76 -15.45 24.15
C GLY A 183 -6.90 -14.67 25.47
N ASP A 184 -6.08 -14.93 26.50
CA ASP A 184 -6.05 -14.08 27.71
C ASP A 184 -5.52 -12.68 27.37
N PRO A 185 -6.36 -11.62 27.41
CA PRO A 185 -5.94 -10.26 27.08
C PRO A 185 -4.91 -9.68 28.05
N SER A 186 -4.72 -10.28 29.22
CA SER A 186 -3.79 -9.82 30.26
C SER A 186 -2.45 -10.53 30.22
N ALA A 187 -2.35 -11.66 29.52
CA ALA A 187 -1.11 -12.41 29.39
C ALA A 187 -0.03 -11.53 28.76
N ALA A 188 1.18 -11.62 29.32
CA ALA A 188 2.33 -10.87 28.84
C ALA A 188 3.07 -11.68 27.75
N VAL A 189 3.48 -10.99 26.70
CA VAL A 189 4.34 -11.52 25.64
C VAL A 189 5.59 -10.64 25.55
N SER A 190 6.75 -11.29 25.47
CA SER A 190 8.02 -10.63 25.26
C SER A 190 8.37 -10.64 23.78
N LEU A 191 8.62 -9.45 23.23
CA LEU A 191 9.09 -9.26 21.86
C LEU A 191 10.52 -8.70 21.94
N PRO A 192 11.49 -9.27 21.21
CA PRO A 192 12.85 -8.75 21.19
C PRO A 192 12.89 -7.25 20.84
N GLY A 193 13.65 -6.48 21.62
CA GLY A 193 13.81 -5.04 21.41
C GLY A 193 12.62 -4.18 21.87
N LEU A 194 11.57 -4.77 22.45
CA LEU A 194 10.42 -4.06 23.01
C LEU A 194 10.26 -4.37 24.51
N PRO A 195 9.65 -3.47 25.31
CA PRO A 195 9.22 -3.81 26.65
C PRO A 195 8.14 -4.91 26.59
N PRO A 196 7.94 -5.68 27.69
CA PRO A 196 6.84 -6.64 27.75
C PRO A 196 5.50 -5.98 27.42
N LEU A 197 4.74 -6.60 26.52
CA LEU A 197 3.42 -6.14 26.09
C LEU A 197 2.36 -7.13 26.55
N ARG A 198 1.11 -6.69 26.71
CA ARG A 198 -0.01 -7.61 26.92
C ARG A 198 -0.61 -8.00 25.58
N ILE A 199 -1.26 -9.16 25.52
CA ILE A 199 -2.01 -9.60 24.33
C ILE A 199 -2.98 -8.51 23.83
N ARG A 200 -3.67 -7.81 24.73
CA ARG A 200 -4.59 -6.72 24.38
C ARG A 200 -3.93 -5.49 23.74
N ASP A 201 -2.61 -5.34 23.91
CA ASP A 201 -1.84 -4.22 23.35
C ASP A 201 -1.28 -4.55 21.96
N LEU A 202 -1.40 -5.82 21.54
CA LEU A 202 -1.00 -6.29 20.22
C LEU A 202 -2.15 -6.14 19.20
N PRO A 203 -1.85 -6.04 17.90
CA PRO A 203 -2.87 -5.97 16.86
C PRO A 203 -3.78 -7.21 16.88
N SER A 204 -5.09 -6.97 16.82
CA SER A 204 -6.11 -8.01 17.05
C SER A 204 -6.02 -9.18 16.06
N PHE A 205 -5.64 -8.94 14.81
CA PHE A 205 -5.59 -10.01 13.81
C PHE A 205 -4.45 -11.02 14.02
N ILE A 206 -3.36 -10.64 14.71
CA ILE A 206 -2.29 -11.60 15.07
C ILE A 206 -2.58 -12.31 16.40
N THR A 207 -3.56 -11.83 17.17
CA THR A 207 -4.02 -12.44 18.43
C THR A 207 -5.38 -13.12 18.29
N ALA A 208 -5.93 -13.15 17.08
CA ALA A 208 -7.20 -13.78 16.76
C ALA A 208 -7.11 -15.29 17.04
N THR A 209 -8.05 -15.79 17.84
CA THR A 209 -8.15 -17.21 18.22
C THR A 209 -9.29 -17.93 17.49
N SER A 210 -10.03 -17.21 16.66
CA SER A 210 -11.21 -17.68 15.92
C SER A 210 -11.13 -17.22 14.48
N GLU A 211 -11.47 -18.10 13.55
CA GLU A 211 -11.63 -17.78 12.12
C GLU A 211 -12.77 -16.76 11.88
N ASN A 212 -13.68 -16.61 12.85
CA ASN A 212 -14.76 -15.62 12.80
C ASN A 212 -14.36 -14.25 13.36
N ASP A 213 -13.09 -14.03 13.73
CA ASP A 213 -12.63 -12.70 14.13
C ASP A 213 -12.78 -11.74 12.94
N PRO A 214 -13.44 -10.56 13.12
CA PRO A 214 -13.72 -9.64 12.02
C PRO A 214 -12.46 -9.07 11.36
N TYR A 215 -11.27 -9.28 11.93
CA TYR A 215 -9.99 -8.84 11.38
C TYR A 215 -9.07 -10.00 10.99
N ALA A 216 -9.46 -11.27 11.15
CA ALA A 216 -8.63 -12.42 10.78
C ALA A 216 -8.15 -12.36 9.32
N PHE A 217 -8.98 -11.84 8.41
CA PHE A 217 -8.66 -11.66 6.99
C PHE A 217 -7.40 -10.82 6.74
N VAL A 218 -6.99 -9.97 7.69
CA VAL A 218 -5.83 -9.09 7.54
C VAL A 218 -4.52 -9.89 7.57
N ALA A 219 -4.50 -11.04 8.25
CA ALA A 219 -3.31 -11.88 8.33
C ALA A 219 -2.86 -12.38 6.94
N ASP A 220 -3.81 -12.72 6.07
CA ASP A 220 -3.55 -13.22 4.71
C ASP A 220 -2.99 -12.15 3.74
N MET A 221 -2.91 -10.89 4.19
CA MET A 221 -2.41 -9.77 3.38
C MET A 221 -0.91 -9.51 3.54
N PHE A 222 -0.26 -10.16 4.51
CA PHE A 222 1.18 -10.07 4.80
C PHE A 222 1.95 -11.25 4.21
#